data_AF-A0A0F7JJY7-F1
#
_entry.id   AF-A0A0F7JJY7-F1
#
_cell.length_a   1.000
_cell.length_b   1.000
_cell.length_c   1.000
_cell.angle_alpha   90.00
_cell.angle_beta   90.00
_cell.angle_gamma   90.00
#
_symmetry.space_group_name_H-M   'P 1'
#
loop_
_entity.id
_entity.type
_entity.pdbx_description
1 polymer ?
#
loop_
_entity_poly.entity_id
_entity_poly.type
_entity_poly.pdbx_seq_one_letter_code
_entity_poly.pdbx_strand_id
1 'polypeptide(L)'
;MTPTRVRLPLRPLVTGLLAAALGSAALAGGGTAPLNTAPQTTAPFGCRPGYVRPDFRALTAQLTQARALWARQRPASYTYDVNQIAAPVLFPGTRVTVSGGRVTRTTLAPGQEGTVNPALSARTMDARFNEMAATLKAQAKAPCPIVRQSFDPAYGYPTRFASGLGDEGIMDGFGEWTISNFTVN
;
A
#
# COMPACT_ATOMS: atom_id res chain seq x y z
N MET A 1 26.69 -60.19 15.46
CA MET A 1 28.12 -60.45 15.73
C MET A 1 28.93 -59.86 14.60
N THR A 2 29.91 -59.02 14.99
CA THR A 2 31.12 -58.57 14.29
C THR A 2 30.99 -57.62 13.06
N PRO A 3 31.81 -56.55 13.00
CA PRO A 3 31.54 -55.37 12.17
C PRO A 3 32.47 -55.27 10.94
N THR A 4 32.06 -54.49 9.93
CA THR A 4 32.95 -54.10 8.84
C THR A 4 33.08 -52.58 8.80
N ARG A 5 34.23 -52.08 9.26
CA ARG A 5 34.75 -50.72 9.01
C ARG A 5 35.64 -50.74 7.75
N VAL A 6 36.15 -49.56 7.38
CA VAL A 6 37.35 -49.26 6.54
C VAL A 6 36.98 -48.93 5.07
N ARG A 7 37.38 -47.83 4.42
CA ARG A 7 38.28 -46.68 4.67
C ARG A 7 37.89 -45.54 3.70
N LEU A 8 38.05 -44.28 4.13
CA LEU A 8 38.17 -43.11 3.25
C LEU A 8 39.53 -43.11 2.52
N PRO A 9 39.60 -42.44 1.36
CA PRO A 9 40.75 -41.59 1.04
C PRO A 9 40.37 -40.11 0.86
N LEU A 10 41.39 -39.31 1.17
CA LEU A 10 41.48 -37.87 1.38
C LEU A 10 41.92 -37.16 0.08
N ARG A 11 41.40 -35.92 -0.14
CA ARG A 11 42.07 -34.74 -0.76
C ARG A 11 42.34 -34.74 -2.30
N PRO A 12 42.31 -33.57 -2.99
CA PRO A 12 43.08 -32.37 -2.64
C PRO A 12 42.31 -31.05 -2.49
N LEU A 13 42.87 -30.21 -1.62
CA LEU A 13 42.68 -28.77 -1.55
C LEU A 13 43.21 -28.12 -2.83
N VAL A 14 42.45 -27.20 -3.41
CA VAL A 14 43.02 -26.12 -4.22
C VAL A 14 42.72 -24.80 -3.52
N THR A 15 43.82 -24.20 -3.13
CA THR A 15 44.03 -22.90 -2.51
C THR A 15 43.64 -21.80 -3.50
N GLY A 16 42.74 -20.90 -3.10
CA GLY A 16 42.46 -19.65 -3.79
C GLY A 16 42.38 -18.53 -2.77
N LEU A 17 43.52 -17.89 -2.50
CA LEU A 17 43.69 -16.79 -1.56
C LEU A 17 43.95 -15.50 -2.35
N LEU A 18 43.08 -14.50 -2.20
CA LEU A 18 43.28 -13.05 -2.42
C LEU A 18 42.01 -12.39 -1.83
N ALA A 19 41.98 -11.86 -0.61
CA ALA A 19 42.57 -10.59 -0.14
C ALA A 19 42.29 -9.44 -1.12
N ALA A 20 41.72 -8.29 -0.78
CA ALA A 20 41.29 -7.66 0.47
C ALA A 20 40.41 -6.45 0.07
N ALA A 21 39.56 -5.96 0.97
CA ALA A 21 39.45 -4.53 1.32
C ALA A 21 38.10 -4.21 2.00
N LEU A 22 38.25 -3.72 3.23
CA LEU A 22 37.35 -2.93 4.04
C LEU A 22 36.37 -2.04 3.26
N GLY A 23 35.11 -2.05 3.69
CA GLY A 23 34.09 -1.11 3.24
C GLY A 23 32.82 -1.23 4.07
N SER A 24 32.88 -0.85 5.35
CA SER A 24 31.67 -0.52 6.11
C SER A 24 31.11 0.81 5.58
N ALA A 25 29.96 0.75 4.92
CA ALA A 25 29.06 1.89 4.78
C ALA A 25 27.62 1.36 4.75
N ALA A 26 27.02 1.23 5.93
CA ALA A 26 25.60 1.50 6.06
C ALA A 26 25.41 2.99 5.79
N LEU A 27 24.49 3.36 4.90
CA LEU A 27 23.62 4.54 5.02
C LEU A 27 22.69 4.60 3.81
N ALA A 28 21.41 4.83 4.15
CA ALA A 28 20.35 5.36 3.34
C ALA A 28 20.83 6.04 2.04
N GLY A 29 20.31 5.58 0.90
CA GLY A 29 20.32 6.32 -0.36
C GLY A 29 19.41 7.54 -0.27
N GLY A 30 19.75 8.49 0.59
CA GLY A 30 19.43 9.90 0.42
C GLY A 30 20.31 10.43 -0.72
N GLY A 31 19.86 10.20 -1.96
CA GLY A 31 20.46 10.84 -3.12
C GLY A 31 20.07 12.31 -3.15
N THR A 32 20.91 13.17 -2.56
CA THR A 32 21.01 14.56 -2.99
C THR A 32 21.58 14.57 -4.40
N ALA A 33 20.69 14.52 -5.39
CA ALA A 33 21.03 14.92 -6.74
C ALA A 33 21.54 16.38 -6.70
N PRO A 34 22.50 16.76 -7.58
CA PRO A 34 22.90 18.16 -7.69
C PRO A 34 21.66 19.03 -7.93
N LEU A 35 21.66 20.21 -7.33
CA LEU A 35 20.69 21.29 -7.58
C LEU A 35 20.72 21.68 -9.06
N ASN A 36 20.12 20.87 -9.92
CA ASN A 36 19.53 21.36 -11.14
C ASN A 36 18.38 22.25 -10.69
N THR A 37 18.58 23.56 -10.80
CA THR A 37 17.52 24.54 -10.88
C THR A 37 16.65 24.19 -12.08
N ALA A 38 15.79 23.19 -11.90
CA ALA A 38 14.67 22.97 -12.78
C ALA A 38 13.88 24.29 -12.81
N PRO A 39 13.45 24.76 -13.99
CA PRO A 39 12.56 25.90 -14.09
C PRO A 39 11.40 25.64 -13.13
N GLN A 40 11.13 26.57 -12.21
CA GLN A 40 9.93 26.50 -11.40
C GLN A 40 8.76 26.56 -12.38
N THR A 41 8.25 25.39 -12.76
CA THR A 41 7.00 25.28 -13.49
C THR A 41 5.96 25.85 -12.57
N THR A 42 5.50 27.05 -12.89
CA THR A 42 4.35 27.68 -12.27
C THR A 42 3.27 26.62 -12.16
N ALA A 43 2.82 26.36 -10.92
CA ALA A 43 1.76 25.40 -10.70
C ALA A 43 0.58 25.75 -11.63
N PRO A 44 -0.10 24.76 -12.23
CA PRO A 44 -1.29 25.04 -13.03
C PRO A 44 -2.23 25.94 -12.22
N PHE A 45 -2.85 26.93 -12.87
CA PHE A 45 -3.70 27.92 -12.19
C PHE A 45 -4.69 27.22 -11.25
N GLY A 46 -4.69 27.61 -9.96
CA GLY A 46 -5.50 27.00 -8.91
C GLY A 46 -4.83 25.90 -8.08
N CYS A 47 -3.61 25.46 -8.42
CA CYS A 47 -2.86 24.51 -7.60
C CYS A 47 -1.89 25.22 -6.65
N ARG A 48 -1.66 24.64 -5.47
CA ARG A 48 -0.69 25.16 -4.50
C ARG A 48 0.75 25.27 -5.08
N PRO A 49 1.58 26.21 -4.60
CA PRO A 49 3.00 26.28 -4.97
C PRO A 49 3.73 24.95 -4.77
N GLY A 50 4.59 24.58 -5.74
CA GLY A 50 5.33 23.32 -5.70
C GLY A 50 4.49 22.06 -5.97
N TYR A 51 3.25 22.22 -6.44
CA TYR A 51 2.41 21.08 -6.82
C TYR A 51 3.03 20.26 -7.96
N VAL A 52 3.13 18.95 -7.74
CA VAL A 52 3.48 17.95 -8.75
C VAL A 52 2.27 17.07 -8.98
N ARG A 53 1.82 16.99 -10.23
CA ARG A 53 0.69 16.12 -10.60
C ARG A 53 1.07 14.65 -10.40
N PRO A 54 0.24 13.83 -9.73
CA PRO A 54 0.48 12.40 -9.64
C PRO A 54 0.56 11.74 -11.02
N ASP A 55 1.48 10.78 -11.18
CA ASP A 55 1.53 9.94 -12.37
C ASP A 55 0.41 8.89 -12.33
N PHE A 56 -0.71 9.21 -12.97
CA PHE A 56 -1.88 8.32 -13.02
C PHE A 56 -1.62 7.02 -13.79
N ARG A 57 -0.66 6.99 -14.71
CA ARG A 57 -0.27 5.75 -15.40
C ARG A 57 0.44 4.82 -14.42
N ALA A 58 1.41 5.35 -13.67
CA ALA A 58 2.10 4.59 -12.63
C ALA A 58 1.12 4.12 -11.52
N LEU A 59 0.24 5.00 -11.04
CA LEU A 59 -0.79 4.65 -10.05
C LEU A 59 -1.73 3.54 -10.56
N THR A 60 -2.18 3.62 -11.81
CA THR A 60 -3.03 2.58 -12.39
C THR A 60 -2.27 1.26 -12.52
N ALA A 61 -1.01 1.29 -12.97
CA ALA A 61 -0.18 0.09 -13.08
C ALA A 61 0.04 -0.59 -11.71
N GLN A 62 0.34 0.19 -10.67
CA GLN A 62 0.45 -0.31 -9.30
C GLN A 62 -0.86 -0.97 -8.81
N LEU A 63 -2.00 -0.32 -9.05
CA LEU A 63 -3.31 -0.87 -8.68
C LEU A 63 -3.58 -2.19 -9.42
N THR A 64 -3.27 -2.26 -10.71
CA THR A 64 -3.42 -3.48 -11.52
C THR A 64 -2.51 -4.59 -11.02
N GLN A 65 -1.24 -4.30 -10.72
CA GLN A 65 -0.29 -5.27 -10.19
C GLN A 65 -0.75 -5.83 -8.84
N ALA A 66 -1.15 -4.95 -7.91
CA ALA A 66 -1.65 -5.33 -6.59
C ALA A 66 -2.92 -6.18 -6.68
N ARG A 67 -3.86 -5.79 -7.56
CA ARG A 67 -5.08 -6.58 -7.82
C ARG A 67 -4.77 -7.97 -8.38
N ALA A 68 -3.77 -8.08 -9.25
CA ALA A 68 -3.33 -9.36 -9.79
C ALA A 68 -2.68 -10.25 -8.71
N LEU A 69 -1.91 -9.66 -7.80
CA LEU A 69 -1.35 -10.39 -6.65
C LEU A 69 -2.46 -10.88 -5.71
N TRP A 70 -3.40 -9.99 -5.36
CA TRP A 70 -4.57 -10.35 -4.56
C TRP A 70 -5.38 -11.47 -5.20
N ALA A 71 -5.64 -11.42 -6.52
CA ALA A 71 -6.40 -12.46 -7.21
C ALA A 71 -5.76 -13.85 -7.13
N ARG A 72 -4.43 -13.95 -6.99
CA ARG A 72 -3.72 -15.23 -6.84
C ARG A 72 -3.86 -15.82 -5.44
N GLN A 73 -3.97 -14.98 -4.42
CA GLN A 73 -4.03 -15.42 -3.02
C GLN A 73 -5.46 -15.50 -2.48
N ARG A 74 -6.36 -14.68 -3.03
CA ARG A 74 -7.71 -14.29 -2.55
C ARG A 74 -8.36 -15.30 -1.58
N PRO A 75 -8.15 -15.14 -0.26
CA PRO A 75 -8.83 -15.96 0.72
C PRO A 75 -10.34 -15.71 0.67
N ALA A 76 -11.12 -16.79 0.79
CA ALA A 76 -12.58 -16.69 0.82
C ALA A 76 -13.10 -16.05 2.12
N SER A 77 -12.32 -16.15 3.20
CA SER A 77 -12.68 -15.68 4.54
C SER A 77 -11.52 -14.92 5.17
N TYR A 78 -11.79 -13.73 5.67
CA TYR A 78 -10.81 -12.88 6.35
C TYR A 78 -11.49 -11.82 7.19
N THR A 79 -10.74 -11.22 8.12
CA THR A 79 -11.12 -10.00 8.83
C THR A 79 -10.12 -8.90 8.57
N TYR A 80 -10.56 -7.65 8.68
CA TYR A 80 -9.69 -6.49 8.69
C TYR A 80 -10.35 -5.32 9.43
N ASP A 81 -9.55 -4.40 9.92
CA ASP A 81 -10.03 -3.14 10.50
C ASP A 81 -9.85 -2.02 9.47
N VAL A 82 -10.81 -1.09 9.41
CA VAL A 82 -10.75 0.07 8.52
C VAL A 82 -11.05 1.36 9.28
N ASN A 83 -10.16 2.34 9.13
CA ASN A 83 -10.37 3.72 9.55
C ASN A 83 -10.64 4.58 8.33
N GLN A 84 -11.65 5.46 8.39
CA GLN A 84 -12.10 6.23 7.24
C GLN A 84 -12.33 7.69 7.62
N ILE A 85 -11.93 8.59 6.73
CA ILE A 85 -12.16 10.02 6.81
C ILE A 85 -12.89 10.41 5.52
N ALA A 86 -14.07 11.02 5.64
CA ALA A 86 -14.69 11.77 4.56
C ALA A 86 -14.78 13.21 5.03
N ALA A 87 -13.76 14.00 4.72
CA ALA A 87 -13.54 15.29 5.36
C ALA A 87 -14.80 16.18 5.28
N PRO A 88 -15.22 16.80 6.41
CA PRO A 88 -14.53 16.88 7.70
C PRO A 88 -14.84 15.73 8.70
N VAL A 89 -15.58 14.70 8.28
CA VAL A 89 -16.06 13.63 9.15
C VAL A 89 -15.03 12.51 9.30
N LEU A 90 -14.60 12.26 10.53
CA LEU A 90 -13.87 11.05 10.92
C LEU A 90 -14.87 9.97 11.35
N PHE A 91 -14.85 8.82 10.70
CA PHE A 91 -15.67 7.66 11.09
C PHE A 91 -14.92 6.78 12.08
N PRO A 92 -15.62 6.15 13.04
CA PRO A 92 -14.97 5.24 13.98
C PRO A 92 -14.38 4.04 13.24
N GLY A 93 -13.25 3.54 13.74
CA GLY A 93 -12.64 2.34 13.21
C GLY A 93 -13.61 1.17 13.22
N THR A 94 -13.74 0.48 12.10
CA THR A 94 -14.71 -0.60 11.91
C THR A 94 -13.98 -1.89 11.56
N ARG A 95 -14.25 -2.97 12.30
CA ARG A 95 -13.88 -4.33 11.93
C ARG A 95 -14.86 -4.89 10.93
N VAL A 96 -14.35 -5.40 9.82
CA VAL A 96 -15.10 -6.03 8.74
C VAL A 96 -14.76 -7.51 8.72
N THR A 97 -15.78 -8.36 8.68
CA THR A 97 -15.64 -9.81 8.49
C THR A 97 -16.17 -10.18 7.12
N VAL A 98 -15.32 -10.85 6.35
CA VAL A 98 -15.66 -11.46 5.06
C VAL A 98 -15.66 -12.97 5.23
N SER A 99 -16.72 -13.62 4.74
CA SER A 99 -16.84 -15.08 4.70
C SER A 99 -17.52 -15.49 3.40
N GLY A 100 -17.00 -16.53 2.75
CA GLY A 100 -17.50 -16.96 1.44
C GLY A 100 -17.42 -15.87 0.37
N GLY A 101 -16.43 -14.97 0.47
CA GLY A 101 -16.24 -13.84 -0.45
C GLY A 101 -17.24 -12.69 -0.29
N ARG A 102 -18.03 -12.67 0.79
CA ARG A 102 -19.03 -11.64 1.07
C ARG A 102 -18.81 -11.04 2.46
N VAL A 103 -19.12 -9.77 2.62
CA VAL A 103 -19.15 -9.14 3.95
C VAL A 103 -20.32 -9.75 4.73
N THR A 104 -20.03 -10.35 5.88
CA THR A 104 -21.05 -10.96 6.75
C THR A 104 -21.25 -10.18 8.04
N ARG A 105 -20.27 -9.38 8.45
CA ARG A 105 -20.34 -8.58 9.68
C ARG A 105 -19.52 -7.31 9.58
N THR A 106 -20.04 -6.23 10.16
CA THR A 106 -19.31 -4.99 10.44
C THR A 106 -19.58 -4.56 11.88
N THR A 107 -18.54 -4.36 12.68
CA THR A 107 -18.63 -3.93 14.08
C THR A 107 -17.60 -2.85 14.37
N LEU A 108 -17.72 -2.11 15.46
CA LEU A 108 -16.62 -1.26 15.93
C LEU A 108 -15.35 -2.11 16.07
N ALA A 109 -14.21 -1.56 15.65
CA ALA A 109 -12.91 -2.15 15.92
C ALA A 109 -12.61 -2.05 17.44
N PRO A 110 -11.72 -2.90 17.98
CA PRO A 110 -11.40 -2.89 19.41
C PRO A 110 -10.98 -1.49 19.90
N GLY A 111 -11.57 -1.04 21.00
CA GLY A 111 -11.29 0.27 21.60
C GLY A 111 -11.86 1.47 20.84
N GLN A 112 -12.72 1.26 19.83
CA GLN A 112 -13.45 2.32 19.16
C GLN A 112 -14.84 2.52 19.75
N GLU A 113 -15.35 3.75 19.69
CA GLU A 113 -16.66 4.15 20.17
C GLU A 113 -17.48 4.80 19.05
N GLY A 114 -18.81 4.85 19.20
CA GLY A 114 -19.73 5.49 18.25
C GLY A 114 -20.52 4.51 17.40
N THR A 115 -20.98 4.96 16.23
CA THR A 115 -21.87 4.18 15.36
C THR A 115 -21.13 3.76 14.09
N VAL A 116 -21.13 2.46 13.80
CA VAL A 116 -20.62 1.92 12.54
C VAL A 116 -21.40 2.54 11.38
N ASN A 117 -20.71 2.89 10.30
CA ASN A 117 -21.33 3.26 9.03
C ASN A 117 -21.12 2.14 8.00
N PRO A 118 -22.09 1.22 7.83
CA PRO A 118 -21.95 0.09 6.90
C PRO A 118 -21.86 0.55 5.44
N ALA A 119 -22.46 1.68 5.06
CA ALA A 119 -22.44 2.16 3.69
C ALA A 119 -21.02 2.43 3.16
N LEU A 120 -20.11 2.82 4.07
CA LEU A 120 -18.70 3.07 3.77
C LEU A 120 -17.78 1.89 4.15
N SER A 121 -18.09 1.18 5.25
CA SER A 121 -17.19 0.15 5.81
C SER A 121 -17.43 -1.25 5.24
N ALA A 122 -18.67 -1.61 4.89
CA ALA A 122 -19.05 -2.95 4.44
C ALA A 122 -18.59 -3.21 3.00
N ARG A 123 -17.30 -3.45 2.83
CA ARG A 123 -16.64 -3.71 1.55
C ARG A 123 -15.78 -4.98 1.62
N THR A 124 -15.59 -5.63 0.49
CA THR A 124 -14.52 -6.62 0.31
C THR A 124 -13.29 -5.91 -0.24
N MET A 125 -12.13 -6.58 -0.25
CA MET A 125 -10.94 -6.05 -0.92
C MET A 125 -11.19 -5.81 -2.42
N ASP A 126 -11.94 -6.70 -3.09
CA ASP A 126 -12.33 -6.53 -4.49
C ASP A 126 -13.16 -5.25 -4.70
N ALA A 127 -14.06 -4.94 -3.76
CA ALA A 127 -14.83 -3.70 -3.79
C ALA A 127 -13.93 -2.46 -3.56
N ARG A 128 -12.95 -2.53 -2.65
CA ARG A 128 -11.96 -1.47 -2.45
C ARG A 128 -11.11 -1.22 -3.70
N PHE A 129 -10.67 -2.27 -4.39
CA PHE A 129 -9.99 -2.12 -5.68
C PHE A 129 -10.84 -1.38 -6.72
N ASN A 130 -12.14 -1.69 -6.78
CA ASN A 130 -13.06 -1.02 -7.70
C ASN A 130 -13.26 0.46 -7.33
N GLU A 131 -13.38 0.78 -6.04
CA GLU A 131 -13.46 2.17 -5.54
C GLU A 131 -12.21 2.97 -5.91
N MET A 132 -11.02 2.39 -5.69
CA MET A 132 -9.74 3.02 -6.07
C MET A 132 -9.67 3.26 -7.58
N ALA A 133 -10.02 2.27 -8.41
CA ALA A 133 -10.02 2.42 -9.86
C ALA A 133 -10.97 3.53 -10.35
N ALA A 134 -12.19 3.57 -9.80
CA ALA A 134 -13.16 4.62 -10.10
C ALA A 134 -12.63 6.00 -9.69
N THR A 135 -12.02 6.10 -8.50
CA THR A 135 -11.47 7.35 -7.98
C THR A 135 -10.27 7.82 -8.80
N LEU A 136 -9.35 6.93 -9.19
CA LEU A 136 -8.24 7.26 -10.09
C LEU A 136 -8.75 7.85 -11.42
N LYS A 137 -9.78 7.24 -12.01
CA LYS A 137 -10.39 7.76 -13.25
C LYS A 137 -11.01 9.14 -13.08
N ALA A 138 -11.65 9.41 -11.94
CA ALA A 138 -12.22 10.73 -11.64
C ALA A 138 -11.12 11.77 -11.39
N GLN A 139 -10.16 11.46 -10.53
CA GLN A 139 -9.05 12.33 -10.14
C GLN A 139 -8.11 12.65 -11.31
N ALA A 140 -7.96 11.74 -12.27
CA ALA A 140 -7.17 11.99 -13.49
C ALA A 140 -7.67 13.19 -14.30
N LYS A 141 -8.92 13.62 -14.10
CA LYS A 141 -9.54 14.79 -14.76
C LYS A 141 -9.54 16.04 -13.90
N ALA A 142 -9.24 15.92 -12.61
CA ALA A 142 -9.24 17.06 -11.71
C ALA A 142 -8.08 18.02 -12.01
N PRO A 143 -8.22 19.33 -11.69
CA PRO A 143 -7.16 20.32 -11.89
C PRO A 143 -5.91 19.99 -11.07
N CYS A 144 -6.08 19.80 -9.75
CA CYS A 144 -4.98 19.64 -8.80
C CYS A 144 -5.11 18.35 -7.97
N PRO A 145 -5.29 17.15 -8.57
CA PRO A 145 -5.52 15.93 -7.80
C PRO A 145 -4.35 15.59 -6.88
N ILE A 146 -4.69 15.06 -5.72
CA ILE A 146 -3.79 14.36 -4.82
C ILE A 146 -4.30 12.93 -4.74
N VAL A 147 -3.42 11.95 -4.95
CA VAL A 147 -3.74 10.54 -4.75
C VAL A 147 -2.55 9.85 -4.08
N ARG A 148 -2.85 9.04 -3.08
CA ARG A 148 -1.89 8.15 -2.41
C ARG A 148 -2.52 6.78 -2.27
N GLN A 149 -1.76 5.74 -2.56
CA GLN A 149 -2.19 4.36 -2.39
C GLN A 149 -1.03 3.51 -1.92
N SER A 150 -1.32 2.51 -1.10
CA SER A 150 -0.37 1.48 -0.71
C SER A 150 -1.06 0.13 -0.65
N PHE A 151 -0.27 -0.92 -0.84
CA PHE A 151 -0.72 -2.30 -0.89
C PHE A 151 0.17 -3.15 -0.01
N ASP A 152 -0.38 -4.24 0.52
CA ASP A 152 0.41 -5.26 1.19
C ASP A 152 1.30 -6.01 0.17
N PRO A 153 2.60 -6.19 0.43
CA PRO A 153 3.51 -6.80 -0.55
C PRO A 153 3.34 -8.32 -0.68
N ALA A 154 2.74 -8.99 0.30
CA ALA A 154 2.59 -10.45 0.30
C ALA A 154 1.28 -10.90 -0.36
N TYR A 155 0.18 -10.25 0.01
CA TYR A 155 -1.17 -10.55 -0.44
C TYR A 155 -1.69 -9.58 -1.50
N GLY A 156 -1.10 -8.39 -1.65
CA GLY A 156 -1.53 -7.40 -2.63
C GLY A 156 -2.78 -6.61 -2.27
N TYR A 157 -3.44 -6.86 -1.14
CA TYR A 157 -4.65 -6.11 -0.77
C TYR A 157 -4.32 -4.63 -0.47
N PRO A 158 -5.28 -3.70 -0.65
CA PRO A 158 -5.06 -2.29 -0.33
C PRO A 158 -4.86 -2.05 1.17
N THR A 159 -3.81 -1.34 1.55
CA THR A 159 -3.54 -0.97 2.96
C THR A 159 -3.86 0.50 3.24
N ARG A 160 -3.78 1.37 2.23
CA ARG A 160 -4.16 2.78 2.35
C ARG A 160 -4.64 3.31 1.02
N PHE A 161 -5.60 4.21 1.08
CA PHE A 161 -5.97 5.06 -0.04
C PHE A 161 -6.34 6.44 0.47
N ALA A 162 -5.82 7.47 -0.17
CA ALA A 162 -6.23 8.85 0.03
C ALA A 162 -6.38 9.51 -1.33
N SER A 163 -7.47 10.24 -1.53
CA SER A 163 -7.66 11.12 -2.68
C SER A 163 -7.90 12.55 -2.20
N GLY A 164 -7.82 13.54 -3.09
CA GLY A 164 -7.64 14.93 -2.69
C GLY A 164 -7.67 15.90 -3.86
N LEU A 165 -7.89 17.18 -3.55
CA LEU A 165 -7.45 18.31 -4.36
C LEU A 165 -6.37 19.06 -3.57
N GLY A 166 -5.37 19.55 -4.31
CA GLY A 166 -4.25 20.33 -3.80
C GLY A 166 -4.42 21.82 -4.08
N ASP A 167 -5.66 22.29 -4.21
CA ASP A 167 -6.03 23.70 -4.23
C ASP A 167 -5.92 24.27 -2.82
N GLU A 168 -5.06 25.28 -2.65
CA GLU A 168 -4.92 26.14 -1.46
C GLU A 168 -4.91 25.46 -0.06
N GLY A 169 -4.63 24.15 0.00
CA GLY A 169 -4.53 23.39 1.25
C GLY A 169 -5.85 22.83 1.77
N ILE A 170 -6.95 22.96 1.03
CA ILE A 170 -8.27 22.50 1.46
C ILE A 170 -8.53 21.11 0.88
N MET A 171 -8.38 20.09 1.72
CA MET A 171 -8.85 18.74 1.41
C MET A 171 -10.38 18.62 1.66
N ASP A 172 -11.19 19.52 1.10
CA ASP A 172 -12.65 19.49 1.22
C ASP A 172 -13.28 18.48 0.25
N GLY A 173 -14.06 17.53 0.77
CA GLY A 173 -14.81 16.56 -0.03
C GLY A 173 -14.08 15.25 -0.35
N PHE A 174 -12.98 14.95 0.34
CA PHE A 174 -12.15 13.79 0.02
C PHE A 174 -12.25 12.62 1.00
N GLY A 175 -12.10 11.41 0.43
CA GLY A 175 -12.01 10.15 1.15
C GLY A 175 -10.57 9.72 1.39
N GLU A 176 -10.23 9.48 2.64
CA GLU A 176 -9.07 8.67 3.05
C GLU A 176 -9.56 7.44 3.80
N TRP A 177 -8.91 6.31 3.58
CA TRP A 177 -9.05 5.15 4.42
C TRP A 177 -7.75 4.37 4.55
N THR A 178 -7.61 3.71 5.71
CA THR A 178 -6.49 2.82 6.03
C THR A 178 -7.04 1.49 6.51
N ILE A 179 -6.42 0.40 6.05
CA ILE A 179 -6.73 -0.98 6.44
C ILE A 179 -5.61 -1.52 7.31
N SER A 180 -5.97 -2.14 8.42
CA SER A 180 -5.05 -2.77 9.38
C SER A 180 -5.61 -4.10 9.90
N ASN A 181 -4.82 -4.81 10.70
CA ASN A 181 -5.23 -6.05 11.38
C ASN A 181 -5.84 -7.11 10.44
N PHE A 182 -5.33 -7.20 9.21
CA PHE A 182 -5.79 -8.18 8.24
C PHE A 182 -5.43 -9.58 8.70
N THR A 183 -6.43 -10.46 8.82
CA THR A 183 -6.26 -11.84 9.26
C THR A 183 -7.08 -12.76 8.36
N VAL A 184 -6.47 -13.82 7.83
CA VAL A 184 -7.19 -14.90 7.12
C VAL A 184 -7.84 -15.82 8.15
N ASN A 185 -9.11 -16.19 7.94
CA ASN A 185 -9.88 -17.06 8.83
C ASN A 185 -10.02 -18.48 8.28
#